data_AF-A0AAW2RCE8-F1
#
_entry.id   AF-A0AAW2RCE8-F1
#
_cell.length_a   1.000
_cell.length_b   1.000
_cell.length_c   1.000
_cell.angle_alpha   90.00
_cell.angle_beta   90.00
_cell.angle_gamma   90.00
#
_symmetry.space_group_name_H-M   'P 1'
#
loop_
_entity.id
_entity.type
_entity.pdbx_description
1 polymer ?
#
loop_
_entity_poly.entity_id
_entity_poly.type
_entity_poly.pdbx_seq_one_letter_code
_entity_poly.pdbx_strand_id
1 'polypeptide(L)'
;MSTQKAPRTPAEIEDIILRKIFLVSLVDSMESDSRIVYLEMSAAEILSEGKELKLSRELMERIIIDRLSGNFPAAEPPFQYLLNCYRRAYEEGKKIASMKDKNVRSEMESVVKQAKKLAVSYCRIHLGNPDMFPNNDTNKSNVSPLLPLIFAEVGGNLDGLEGVVVGFRAPLVF
;
A
#
# COMPACT_ATOMS: atom_id res chain seq x y z
N MET A 1 36.63 6.90 9.12
CA MET A 1 35.83 7.61 10.13
C MET A 1 34.40 7.10 10.02
N SER A 2 33.95 6.31 10.99
CA SER A 2 32.60 5.75 11.00
C SER A 2 31.62 6.82 11.50
N THR A 3 30.90 7.46 10.59
CA THR A 3 29.82 8.38 10.94
C THR A 3 28.73 7.58 11.64
N GLN A 4 28.66 7.66 12.97
CA GLN A 4 27.54 7.13 13.74
C GLN A 4 26.28 7.86 13.26
N LYS A 5 25.43 7.18 12.49
CA LYS A 5 24.11 7.71 12.10
C LYS A 5 23.37 8.09 13.37
N ALA A 6 22.91 9.34 13.44
CA ALA A 6 22.05 9.83 14.51
C ALA A 6 20.87 8.86 14.74
N PRO A 7 20.36 8.75 15.98
CA PRO A 7 19.19 7.93 16.25
C PRO A 7 18.04 8.38 15.34
N ARG A 8 17.44 7.42 14.62
CA ARG A 8 16.35 7.71 13.69
C ARG A 8 15.15 8.27 14.44
N THR A 9 14.53 9.28 13.88
CA THR A 9 13.28 9.85 14.41
C THR A 9 12.10 8.88 14.18
N PRO A 10 11.01 8.96 14.96
CA PRO A 10 9.83 8.12 14.75
C PRO A 10 9.27 8.19 13.31
N ALA A 11 9.23 9.39 12.73
CA ALA A 11 8.79 9.60 11.34
C ALA A 11 9.70 8.93 10.30
N GLU A 12 11.02 8.88 10.55
CA GLU A 12 11.94 8.14 9.68
C GLU A 12 11.78 6.62 9.82
N ILE A 13 11.49 6.15 11.03
CA ILE A 13 11.22 4.73 11.28
C ILE A 13 9.93 4.32 10.57
N GLU A 14 8.90 5.16 10.67
CA GLU A 14 7.62 4.99 9.98
C GLU A 14 7.81 4.91 8.47
N ASP A 15 8.50 5.89 7.87
CA ASP A 15 8.80 5.91 6.44
C ASP A 15 9.49 4.60 6.00
N ILE A 16 10.53 4.17 6.73
CA ILE A 16 11.26 2.92 6.43
C ILE A 16 10.34 1.70 6.49
N ILE A 17 9.47 1.61 7.50
CA ILE A 17 8.54 0.47 7.65
C ILE A 17 7.53 0.47 6.51
N LEU A 18 6.94 1.62 6.18
CA LEU A 18 5.94 1.73 5.13
C LEU A 18 6.53 1.43 3.74
N ARG A 19 7.74 1.91 3.46
CA ARG A 19 8.45 1.57 2.19
C ARG A 19 8.65 0.07 2.04
N LYS A 20 9.03 -0.63 3.12
CA LYS A 20 9.18 -2.09 3.11
C LYS A 20 7.86 -2.83 2.95
N ILE A 21 6.79 -2.34 3.57
CA ILE A 21 5.48 -2.98 3.50
C ILE A 21 4.89 -2.85 2.10
N PHE A 22 4.95 -1.65 1.52
CA PHE A 22 4.31 -1.33 0.25
C PHE A 22 5.25 -1.45 -0.95
N LEU A 23 6.56 -1.67 -0.76
CA LEU A 23 7.54 -1.66 -1.85
C LEU A 23 7.35 -0.46 -2.77
N VAL A 24 7.27 0.72 -2.17
CA VAL A 24 7.20 2.00 -2.89
C VAL A 24 8.25 2.96 -2.36
N SER A 25 8.67 3.89 -3.21
CA SER A 25 9.55 5.00 -2.86
C SER A 25 8.93 6.31 -3.35
N LEU A 26 9.13 7.39 -2.58
CA LEU A 26 8.81 8.76 -2.97
C LEU A 26 10.03 9.53 -3.49
N VAL A 27 11.19 8.87 -3.56
CA VAL A 27 12.41 9.46 -4.10
C VAL A 27 12.88 8.55 -5.22
N ASP A 28 13.25 9.14 -6.36
CA ASP A 28 13.93 8.42 -7.43
C ASP A 28 15.31 8.01 -6.93
N SER A 29 15.39 6.78 -6.44
CA SER A 29 16.62 6.17 -6.00
C SER A 29 16.87 4.96 -6.89
N MET A 30 18.11 4.80 -7.33
CA MET A 30 18.62 3.58 -7.98
C MET A 30 18.65 2.42 -6.98
N GLU A 31 17.51 2.10 -6.37
CA GLU A 31 17.36 0.96 -5.50
C GLU A 31 17.55 -0.31 -6.33
N SER A 32 18.37 -1.22 -5.79
CA SER A 32 18.71 -2.47 -6.47
C SER A 32 17.53 -3.45 -6.59
N ASP A 33 16.44 -3.20 -5.86
CA ASP A 33 15.25 -4.06 -5.88
C ASP A 33 14.24 -3.53 -6.90
N SER A 34 14.19 -4.17 -8.07
CA SER A 34 13.29 -3.82 -9.17
C SER A 34 11.80 -3.90 -8.83
N ARG A 35 11.44 -4.49 -7.68
CA ARG A 35 10.05 -4.57 -7.21
C ARG A 35 9.59 -3.29 -6.53
N ILE A 36 10.52 -2.47 -6.03
CA ILE A 36 10.20 -1.20 -5.41
C ILE A 36 9.85 -0.20 -6.51
N VAL A 37 8.72 0.47 -6.34
CA VAL A 37 8.23 1.41 -7.34
C VAL A 37 8.26 2.84 -6.86
N TYR A 38 8.89 3.66 -7.69
CA TYR A 38 8.89 5.10 -7.52
C TYR A 38 7.52 5.67 -7.93
N LEU A 39 6.86 6.32 -6.97
CA LEU A 39 5.58 6.98 -7.18
C LEU A 39 5.80 8.46 -7.51
N GLU A 40 6.18 8.73 -8.76
CA GLU A 40 6.57 10.07 -9.23
C GLU A 40 5.45 11.11 -9.02
N MET A 41 4.22 10.78 -9.42
CA MET A 41 3.07 11.70 -9.28
C MET A 41 2.78 12.00 -7.81
N SER A 42 2.75 10.97 -6.95
CA SER A 42 2.59 11.17 -5.52
C SER A 42 3.71 12.02 -4.92
N ALA A 43 4.96 11.82 -5.35
CA ALA A 43 6.08 12.62 -4.89
C ALA A 43 5.95 14.11 -5.31
N ALA A 44 5.57 14.39 -6.56
CA ALA A 44 5.40 15.75 -7.07
C ALA A 44 4.31 16.52 -6.33
N GLU A 45 3.19 15.86 -6.05
CA GLU A 45 2.08 16.45 -5.29
C GLU A 45 2.45 16.70 -3.81
N ILE A 46 3.13 15.75 -3.13
CA ILE A 46 3.60 15.94 -1.75
C ILE A 46 4.56 17.14 -1.65
N LEU A 47 5.47 17.28 -2.62
CA LEU A 47 6.36 18.46 -2.71
C LEU A 47 5.57 19.76 -2.94
N SER A 48 4.53 19.71 -3.77
CA SER A 48 3.68 20.87 -4.04
C SER A 48 2.87 21.30 -2.79
N GLU A 49 2.55 20.37 -1.90
CA GLU A 49 1.97 20.63 -0.58
C GLU A 49 2.98 21.18 0.44
N GLY A 50 4.28 21.28 0.07
CA GLY A 50 5.36 21.74 0.95
C GLY A 50 5.75 20.73 2.03
N LYS A 51 5.40 19.44 1.84
CA LYS A 51 5.70 18.36 2.79
C LYS A 51 7.00 17.65 2.43
N GLU A 52 7.63 17.02 3.41
CA GLU A 52 8.78 16.15 3.18
C GLU A 52 8.37 14.87 2.44
N LEU A 53 9.23 14.37 1.55
CA LEU A 53 9.06 13.12 0.81
C LEU A 53 9.27 11.87 1.70
N LYS A 54 8.41 11.74 2.71
CA LYS A 54 8.38 10.63 3.65
C LYS A 54 7.00 10.01 3.65
N LEU A 55 6.95 8.68 3.61
CA LEU A 55 5.72 7.95 3.82
C LEU A 55 5.28 8.12 5.26
N SER A 56 3.99 8.38 5.42
CA SER A 56 3.33 8.45 6.71
C SER A 56 1.97 7.76 6.63
N ARG A 57 1.39 7.57 7.80
CA ARG A 57 0.10 6.94 8.01
C ARG A 57 -1.03 7.55 7.18
N GLU A 58 -1.01 8.88 7.04
CA GLU A 58 -2.02 9.65 6.32
C GLU A 58 -1.94 9.42 4.81
N LEU A 59 -0.76 9.05 4.31
CA LEU A 59 -0.51 8.82 2.89
C LEU A 59 -0.77 7.36 2.46
N MET A 60 -0.95 6.42 3.40
CA MET A 60 -1.04 4.99 3.11
C MET A 60 -2.10 4.61 2.07
N GLU A 61 -3.29 5.20 2.17
CA GLU A 61 -4.36 4.90 1.22
C GLU A 61 -4.01 5.40 -0.18
N ARG A 62 -3.57 6.65 -0.25
CA ARG A 62 -3.14 7.30 -1.48
C ARG A 62 -2.03 6.51 -2.20
N ILE A 63 -1.00 6.08 -1.47
CA ILE A 63 0.11 5.33 -2.09
C ILE A 63 -0.31 3.95 -2.57
N ILE A 64 -1.26 3.27 -1.90
CA ILE A 64 -1.77 1.98 -2.35
C ILE A 64 -2.54 2.17 -3.65
N ILE A 65 -3.41 3.18 -3.72
CA ILE A 65 -4.19 3.48 -4.93
C ILE A 65 -3.24 3.78 -6.08
N ASP A 66 -2.27 4.68 -5.90
CA ASP A 66 -1.30 5.04 -6.93
C ASP A 66 -0.49 3.81 -7.40
N ARG A 67 -0.01 3.00 -6.43
CA ARG A 67 0.73 1.77 -6.72
C ARG A 67 -0.08 0.73 -7.51
N LEU A 68 -1.37 0.59 -7.21
CA LEU A 68 -2.27 -0.34 -7.87
C LEU A 68 -2.78 0.17 -9.23
N SER A 69 -2.85 1.48 -9.40
CA SER A 69 -3.41 2.12 -10.62
C SER A 69 -2.35 2.37 -11.69
N GLY A 70 -1.08 2.47 -11.30
CA GLY A 70 0.03 2.64 -12.23
C GLY A 70 0.41 1.34 -12.95
N ASN A 71 0.99 1.49 -14.15
CA ASN A 71 1.51 0.36 -14.93
C ASN A 71 3.00 0.17 -14.66
N PHE A 72 3.34 -0.86 -13.90
CA PHE A 72 4.71 -1.13 -13.47
C PHE A 72 5.13 -2.55 -13.91
N PRO A 73 5.96 -2.70 -14.97
CA PRO A 73 6.23 -4.00 -15.57
C PRO A 73 6.86 -5.04 -14.64
N ALA A 74 7.67 -4.61 -13.68
CA ALA A 74 8.33 -5.48 -12.70
C ALA A 74 7.51 -5.70 -11.41
N ALA A 75 6.29 -5.15 -11.35
CA ALA A 75 5.45 -5.21 -10.16
C ALA A 75 4.58 -6.47 -10.11
N GLU A 76 4.25 -6.85 -8.87
CA GLU A 76 3.34 -7.95 -8.60
C GLU A 76 1.90 -7.57 -9.04
N PRO A 77 1.09 -8.53 -9.53
CA PRO A 77 -0.33 -8.30 -9.83
C PRO A 77 -1.09 -7.77 -8.60
N PRO A 78 -2.17 -6.97 -8.77
CA PRO A 78 -2.87 -6.27 -7.68
C PRO A 78 -3.20 -7.14 -6.46
N PHE A 79 -3.84 -8.29 -6.64
CA PHE A 79 -4.19 -9.18 -5.53
C PHE A 79 -2.96 -9.75 -4.81
N GLN A 80 -1.95 -10.19 -5.57
CA GLN A 80 -0.71 -10.75 -5.03
C GLN A 80 0.06 -9.68 -4.25
N TYR A 81 0.15 -8.47 -4.80
CA TYR A 81 0.73 -7.32 -4.14
C TYR A 81 0.06 -7.05 -2.78
N LEU A 82 -1.27 -6.98 -2.73
CA LEU A 82 -2.02 -6.71 -1.50
C LEU A 82 -1.84 -7.80 -0.45
N LEU A 83 -1.89 -9.07 -0.85
CA LEU A 83 -1.60 -10.19 0.04
C LEU A 83 -0.17 -10.12 0.60
N ASN A 84 0.79 -9.75 -0.24
CA ASN A 84 2.18 -9.57 0.15
C ASN A 84 2.40 -8.34 1.03
N CYS A 85 1.64 -7.26 0.85
CA CYS A 85 1.62 -6.13 1.79
C CYS A 85 1.20 -6.59 3.19
N TYR A 86 0.15 -7.39 3.31
CA TYR A 86 -0.27 -7.95 4.61
C TYR A 86 0.84 -8.80 5.24
N ARG A 87 1.44 -9.71 4.45
CA ARG A 87 2.54 -10.57 4.91
C ARG A 87 3.74 -9.73 5.39
N ARG A 88 4.18 -8.74 4.60
CA ARG A 88 5.30 -7.85 4.94
C ARG A 88 4.97 -7.03 6.20
N ALA A 89 3.75 -6.53 6.33
CA ALA A 89 3.30 -5.83 7.55
C ALA A 89 3.30 -6.74 8.78
N TYR A 90 2.90 -8.01 8.63
CA TYR A 90 2.98 -8.98 9.72
C TYR A 90 4.43 -9.23 10.16
N GLU A 91 5.35 -9.40 9.22
CA GLU A 91 6.78 -9.60 9.52
C GLU A 91 7.44 -8.36 10.13
N GLU A 92 7.15 -7.15 9.66
CA GLU A 92 7.64 -5.91 10.30
C GLU A 92 7.04 -5.75 11.72
N GLY A 93 5.78 -6.16 11.92
CA GLY A 93 5.14 -6.21 13.24
C GLY A 93 5.92 -7.05 14.27
N LYS A 94 6.46 -8.21 13.85
CA LYS A 94 7.32 -9.03 14.72
C LYS A 94 8.59 -8.30 15.14
N LYS A 95 9.19 -7.54 14.23
CA LYS A 95 10.43 -6.77 14.49
C LYS A 95 10.17 -5.62 15.46
N ILE A 96 9.03 -4.94 15.32
CA ILE A 96 8.61 -3.84 16.20
C ILE A 96 8.43 -4.32 17.64
N ALA A 97 7.94 -5.55 17.86
CA ALA A 97 7.77 -6.10 19.21
C ALA A 97 9.07 -6.14 20.03
N SER A 98 10.23 -6.19 19.36
CA SER A 98 11.57 -6.17 19.98
C SER A 98 12.15 -4.76 20.19
N MET A 99 11.42 -3.69 19.85
CA MET A 99 11.87 -2.31 20.08
C MET A 99 11.94 -1.97 21.57
N LYS A 100 13.03 -1.28 21.95
CA LYS A 100 13.30 -0.89 23.35
C LYS A 100 12.39 0.25 23.83
N ASP A 101 12.18 1.24 22.98
CA ASP A 101 11.34 2.40 23.31
C ASP A 101 9.86 2.01 23.21
N LYS A 102 9.15 2.09 24.33
CA LYS A 102 7.74 1.69 24.42
C LYS A 102 6.81 2.60 23.64
N ASN A 103 7.11 3.89 23.56
CA ASN A 103 6.27 4.88 22.88
C ASN A 103 6.37 4.70 21.37
N VAL A 104 7.60 4.67 20.86
CA VAL A 104 7.87 4.41 19.43
C VAL A 104 7.30 3.05 19.02
N ARG A 105 7.48 2.02 19.85
CA ARG A 105 6.91 0.69 19.60
C ARG A 105 5.38 0.74 19.45
N SER A 106 4.68 1.34 20.41
CA SER A 106 3.21 1.46 20.37
C SER A 106 2.72 2.19 19.12
N GLU A 107 3.42 3.27 18.75
CA GLU A 107 3.13 4.05 17.56
C GLU A 107 3.32 3.21 16.28
N MET A 108 4.44 2.51 16.15
CA MET A 108 4.75 1.67 14.98
C MET A 108 3.84 0.43 14.91
N GLU A 109 3.43 -0.14 16.05
CA GLU A 109 2.40 -1.19 16.10
C GLU A 109 1.06 -0.69 15.53
N SER A 110 0.70 0.56 15.81
CA SER A 110 -0.49 1.21 15.26
C SER A 110 -0.39 1.40 13.75
N VAL A 111 0.76 1.88 13.25
CA VAL A 111 1.05 2.02 11.80
C VAL A 111 0.89 0.66 11.10
N VAL A 112 1.55 -0.38 11.62
CA VAL A 112 1.50 -1.73 11.03
C VAL A 112 0.10 -2.35 11.11
N LYS A 113 -0.66 -2.09 12.17
CA LYS A 113 -2.05 -2.53 12.29
C LYS A 113 -2.93 -1.91 11.22
N GLN A 114 -2.76 -0.62 10.94
CA GLN A 114 -3.50 0.06 9.89
C GLN A 114 -3.08 -0.42 8.50
N ALA A 115 -1.79 -0.61 8.23
CA ALA A 115 -1.33 -1.18 6.97
C ALA A 115 -1.93 -2.58 6.70
N LYS A 116 -2.01 -3.44 7.73
CA LYS A 116 -2.70 -4.74 7.64
C LYS A 116 -4.18 -4.60 7.32
N LYS A 117 -4.89 -3.70 8.02
CA LYS A 117 -6.31 -3.44 7.78
C LYS A 117 -6.55 -2.95 6.35
N LEU A 118 -5.71 -2.04 5.88
CA LEU A 118 -5.81 -1.44 4.56
C LEU A 118 -5.54 -2.49 3.45
N ALA A 119 -4.51 -3.32 3.59
CA ALA A 119 -4.24 -4.42 2.66
C ALA A 119 -5.43 -5.38 2.53
N VAL A 120 -6.03 -5.80 3.65
CA VAL A 120 -7.23 -6.67 3.65
C VAL A 120 -8.43 -5.96 3.02
N SER A 121 -8.62 -4.66 3.31
CA SER A 121 -9.70 -3.86 2.75
C SER A 121 -9.62 -3.81 1.23
N TYR A 122 -8.45 -3.51 0.68
CA TYR A 122 -8.24 -3.46 -0.77
C TYR A 122 -8.26 -4.86 -1.42
N CYS A 123 -7.84 -5.92 -0.71
CA CYS A 123 -8.06 -7.30 -1.19
C CYS A 123 -9.55 -7.57 -1.41
N ARG A 124 -10.40 -7.19 -0.44
CA ARG A 124 -11.85 -7.38 -0.53
C ARG A 124 -12.44 -6.60 -1.70
N ILE A 125 -12.04 -5.34 -1.86
CA ILE A 125 -12.51 -4.48 -2.96
C ILE A 125 -12.12 -5.10 -4.31
N HIS A 126 -10.86 -5.52 -4.47
CA HIS A 126 -10.38 -6.14 -5.71
C HIS A 126 -11.07 -7.48 -5.99
N LEU A 127 -11.38 -8.29 -4.97
CA LEU A 127 -12.16 -9.52 -5.17
C LEU A 127 -13.61 -9.27 -5.58
N GLY A 128 -14.22 -8.16 -5.10
CA GLY A 128 -15.54 -7.73 -5.53
C GLY A 128 -15.55 -7.13 -6.95
N ASN A 129 -14.45 -6.46 -7.33
CA ASN A 129 -14.28 -5.78 -8.62
C ASN A 129 -12.88 -6.08 -9.19
N PRO A 130 -12.67 -7.23 -9.85
CA PRO A 130 -11.35 -7.66 -10.34
C PRO A 130 -10.76 -6.71 -11.38
N ASP A 131 -11.60 -6.06 -12.18
CA ASP A 131 -11.19 -5.12 -13.23
C ASP A 131 -10.94 -3.68 -12.71
N MET A 132 -11.03 -3.44 -11.40
CA MET A 132 -10.83 -2.10 -10.81
C MET A 132 -9.41 -1.55 -11.02
N PHE A 133 -8.41 -2.42 -11.04
CA PHE A 133 -7.00 -2.05 -11.19
C PHE A 133 -6.41 -2.73 -12.43
N PRO A 134 -5.54 -2.03 -13.19
CA PRO A 134 -4.89 -2.63 -14.35
C PRO A 134 -4.07 -3.86 -13.93
N ASN A 135 -4.24 -4.95 -14.65
CA ASN A 135 -3.47 -6.17 -14.44
C ASN A 135 -2.74 -6.54 -15.74
N ASN A 136 -1.40 -6.59 -15.70
CA ASN A 136 -0.59 -6.97 -16.86
C ASN A 136 -0.74 -8.45 -17.22
N ASP A 137 -1.21 -9.28 -16.29
CA ASP A 137 -1.58 -10.67 -16.57
C ASP A 137 -2.96 -10.73 -17.24
N THR A 138 -2.98 -10.47 -18.55
CA THR A 138 -4.17 -10.53 -19.43
C THR A 138 -4.71 -11.96 -19.65
N ASN A 139 -4.23 -12.95 -18.90
CA ASN A 139 -4.65 -14.34 -19.04
C ASN A 139 -5.73 -14.69 -18.01
N LYS A 140 -6.98 -14.42 -18.43
CA LYS A 140 -8.25 -14.89 -17.85
C LYS A 140 -8.58 -14.29 -16.48
N SER A 141 -9.76 -13.69 -16.37
CA SER A 141 -10.39 -13.42 -15.08
C SER A 141 -10.65 -14.75 -14.36
N ASN A 142 -9.67 -15.21 -13.58
CA ASN A 142 -9.73 -16.44 -12.79
C ASN A 142 -10.57 -16.24 -11.51
N VAL A 143 -11.67 -15.51 -11.62
CA VAL A 143 -12.59 -15.30 -10.50
C VAL A 143 -13.32 -16.61 -10.31
N SER A 144 -13.05 -17.27 -9.17
CA SER A 144 -13.70 -18.55 -8.86
C SER A 144 -15.22 -18.38 -8.86
N PRO A 145 -15.98 -19.29 -9.50
CA PRO A 145 -17.44 -19.26 -9.44
C PRO A 145 -18.00 -19.46 -8.02
N LEU A 146 -17.14 -19.83 -7.06
CA LEU A 146 -17.50 -19.99 -5.65
C LEU A 146 -17.42 -18.69 -4.85
N LEU A 147 -16.77 -17.64 -5.37
CA LEU A 147 -16.65 -16.36 -4.66
C LEU A 147 -18.01 -15.72 -4.32
N PRO A 148 -18.99 -15.68 -5.23
CA PRO A 148 -20.33 -15.18 -4.91
C PRO A 148 -21.00 -15.95 -3.76
N LEU A 149 -20.80 -17.27 -3.71
CA LEU A 149 -21.35 -18.12 -2.63
C LEU A 149 -20.69 -17.81 -1.29
N ILE A 150 -19.37 -17.60 -1.27
CA ILE A 150 -18.63 -17.22 -0.06
C ILE A 150 -19.09 -15.85 0.44
N PHE A 151 -19.29 -14.86 -0.45
CA PHE A 151 -19.77 -13.55 -0.05
C PHE A 151 -21.21 -13.57 0.48
N ALA A 152 -22.08 -14.40 -0.14
CA ALA A 152 -23.45 -14.61 0.34
C ALA A 152 -23.48 -15.21 1.76
N GLU A 153 -22.63 -16.20 2.05
CA GLU A 153 -22.56 -16.86 3.36
C GLU A 153 -21.97 -15.96 4.45
N VAL A 154 -20.94 -15.17 4.11
CA VAL A 154 -20.21 -14.33 5.08
C VAL A 154 -20.96 -13.03 5.41
N GLY A 155 -22.13 -12.78 4.80
CA GLY A 155 -23.01 -11.66 5.14
C GLY A 155 -22.40 -10.28 4.87
N GLY A 156 -21.43 -10.20 3.96
CA GLY A 156 -20.76 -8.95 3.62
C GLY A 156 -21.48 -8.23 2.48
N ASN A 157 -22.52 -7.43 2.77
CA ASN A 157 -23.03 -6.49 1.77
C ASN A 157 -21.86 -5.62 1.28
N LEU A 158 -21.60 -5.66 -0.02
CA LEU A 158 -20.67 -4.76 -0.71
C LEU A 158 -21.23 -3.32 -0.79
N ASP A 159 -22.47 -3.10 -0.35
CA ASP A 159 -23.22 -1.84 -0.43
C ASP A 159 -22.64 -0.65 0.37
N GLY A 160 -21.60 -0.87 1.20
CA GLY A 160 -20.94 0.20 1.97
C GLY A 160 -19.99 1.10 1.17
N LEU A 161 -19.96 1.02 -0.17
CA LEU A 161 -18.93 1.63 -1.03
C LEU A 161 -19.40 2.82 -1.89
N GLU A 162 -20.68 3.24 -1.81
CA GLU A 162 -21.16 4.43 -2.55
C GLU A 162 -20.50 5.77 -2.12
N GLY A 163 -19.76 5.78 -1.00
CA GLY A 163 -19.10 7.00 -0.49
C GLY A 163 -17.69 7.28 -1.02
N VAL A 164 -17.01 6.33 -1.68
CA VAL A 164 -15.59 6.48 -2.08
C VAL A 164 -15.41 6.76 -3.57
N VAL A 165 -16.45 6.57 -4.38
CA VAL A 165 -16.36 6.67 -5.85
C VAL A 165 -16.57 8.09 -6.41
N VAL A 166 -16.76 9.10 -5.56
CA VAL A 166 -16.82 10.50 -6.02
C VAL A 166 -15.40 11.00 -6.26
N GLY A 167 -14.80 10.66 -7.41
CA GLY A 167 -13.52 11.26 -7.77
C GLY A 167 -12.79 10.79 -9.02
N PHE A 168 -13.10 9.65 -9.62
CA PHE A 168 -12.42 9.21 -10.86
C PHE A 168 -13.28 9.49 -12.09
N ARG A 169 -13.40 10.78 -12.44
CA ARG A 169 -13.80 11.18 -13.78
C ARG A 169 -12.52 11.27 -14.61
N ALA A 170 -12.24 10.22 -15.38
CA ALA A 170 -11.18 10.28 -16.39
C ALA A 170 -11.44 11.47 -17.34
N PRO A 171 -10.42 12.28 -17.69
CA PRO A 171 -10.58 13.28 -18.73
C PRO A 171 -10.81 12.55 -20.06
N LEU A 172 -11.93 12.86 -20.71
CA LEU A 172 -12.15 12.53 -22.11
C LEU A 172 -11.06 13.23 -22.93
N VAL A 173 -10.21 12.44 -23.58
CA VAL A 173 -9.25 12.93 -24.56
C VAL A 173 -9.91 12.78 -25.94
N PHE A 174 -10.28 13.94 -26.48
CA PHE A 174 -10.72 14.31 -27.84
C PHE A 174 -11.79 13.46 -28.56
#